data_AF-A0A5E8AEE4-F1
#
_entry.id   AF-A0A5E8AEE4-F1
#
_cell.length_a   1.000
_cell.length_b   1.000
_cell.length_c   1.000
_cell.angle_alpha   90.00
_cell.angle_beta   90.00
_cell.angle_gamma   90.00
#
_symmetry.space_group_name_H-M   'P 1'
#
loop_
_entity.id
_entity.type
_entity.pdbx_description
1 polymer ?
#
loop_
_entity_poly.entity_id
_entity_poly.type
_entity_poly.pdbx_seq_one_letter_code
_entity_poly.pdbx_strand_id
1 'polypeptide(L)'
;MGMTRITDARITFIAGDCFTDHLEEGYADDIAFTDGWAYDDHYNQVRGAGHPDYEMAWRDSQKSSFWRHYLGDSPGNVPAETAWKQFVPLRLIEDHGVVETDRGERVLVDAFGYQFGMVVAITVHVAKHSDFTIDSWVDRLRELRLGRAFQIDGRPATLTETLSRLLDDIRQEAFPHVASGTRSAEPISVNMVLQAADGEPAQAVDTVLQRQLHAVTAWPADWRNAVLPPIGQEPAFLAMRGRNQVPGDALYAAPNGRTAWRPGLFRRHRPQDGPQRRHTLSCLGHNLVAGAVQTEMLRLLAVRVANVPATRRHLDMGILRRVGWKLDQLRRGKGTYRSSSVKLHVEEASSRAEVNDLLAAADAPLIPNP
;
A
#
# COMPACT_ATOMS: atom_id res chain seq x y z
N MET A 1 26.28 -6.98 23.93
CA MET A 1 25.35 -7.35 22.83
C MET A 1 25.64 -6.41 21.68
N GLY A 2 25.77 -6.92 20.46
CA GLY A 2 26.06 -6.08 19.28
C GLY A 2 24.88 -5.17 18.96
N MET A 3 25.16 -3.95 18.52
CA MET A 3 24.13 -3.05 17.98
C MET A 3 23.61 -3.64 16.66
N THR A 4 22.29 -3.80 16.51
CA THR A 4 21.70 -4.33 15.26
C THR A 4 22.06 -3.41 14.10
N ARG A 5 22.56 -4.01 13.01
CA ARG A 5 22.96 -3.29 11.79
C ARG A 5 22.07 -3.71 10.63
N ILE A 6 21.29 -2.79 10.09
CA ILE A 6 20.39 -3.00 8.97
C ILE A 6 21.19 -2.95 7.67
N THR A 7 21.06 -3.97 6.83
CA THR A 7 21.83 -4.13 5.58
C THR A 7 20.95 -4.25 4.34
N ASP A 8 19.63 -4.33 4.52
CA ASP A 8 18.64 -4.25 3.46
C ASP A 8 17.30 -3.90 4.09
N ALA A 9 16.73 -2.76 3.70
CA ALA A 9 15.39 -2.38 4.09
C ALA A 9 14.71 -1.66 2.93
N ARG A 10 13.38 -1.55 3.01
CA ARG A 10 12.61 -0.75 2.07
C ARG A 10 11.51 0.00 2.77
N ILE A 11 11.17 1.15 2.21
CA ILE A 11 9.99 1.93 2.51
C ILE A 11 9.17 2.08 1.24
N THR A 12 7.87 1.84 1.32
CA THR A 12 6.94 2.10 0.22
C THR A 12 5.98 3.20 0.65
N PHE A 13 5.89 4.27 -0.12
CA PHE A 13 4.91 5.35 0.05
C PHE A 13 3.79 5.19 -0.98
N ILE A 14 2.53 5.25 -0.53
CA ILE A 14 1.35 4.95 -1.34
C ILE A 14 0.41 6.15 -1.28
N ALA A 15 -0.02 6.65 -2.43
CA ALA A 15 -1.04 7.69 -2.55
C ALA A 15 -1.92 7.43 -3.78
N GLY A 16 -3.18 7.80 -3.71
CA GLY A 16 -4.13 7.65 -4.81
C GLY A 16 -4.80 8.95 -5.22
N ASP A 17 -5.44 8.89 -6.37
CA ASP A 17 -6.29 9.91 -6.95
C ASP A 17 -7.58 9.24 -7.45
N CYS A 18 -8.70 9.56 -6.80
CA CYS A 18 -10.02 9.16 -7.26
C CYS A 18 -10.57 10.28 -8.15
N PHE A 19 -10.86 9.97 -9.40
CA PHE A 19 -11.15 10.97 -10.43
C PHE A 19 -12.46 11.73 -10.19
N THR A 20 -12.61 12.87 -10.85
CA THR A 20 -13.86 13.63 -10.78
C THR A 20 -15.03 12.85 -11.34
N ASP A 21 -14.76 12.16 -12.42
CA ASP A 21 -15.70 11.46 -13.26
C ASP A 21 -15.32 9.98 -13.27
N HIS A 22 -16.33 9.12 -13.22
CA HIS A 22 -16.11 7.72 -13.54
C HIS A 22 -15.84 7.64 -15.04
N LEU A 23 -14.95 6.73 -15.45
CA LEU A 23 -14.87 6.37 -16.85
C LEU A 23 -16.18 5.65 -17.19
N GLU A 24 -17.03 6.31 -17.98
CA GLU A 24 -18.31 5.76 -18.42
C GLU A 24 -18.21 5.15 -19.82
N GLU A 25 -19.22 4.34 -20.16
CA GLU A 25 -19.44 3.85 -21.51
C GLU A 25 -19.54 5.03 -22.50
N GLY A 26 -18.68 5.03 -23.52
CA GLY A 26 -18.57 6.14 -24.49
C GLY A 26 -17.49 7.17 -24.19
N TYR A 27 -16.65 6.96 -23.16
CA TYR A 27 -15.36 7.62 -23.05
C TYR A 27 -14.55 7.37 -24.35
N ALA A 28 -14.06 8.45 -24.95
CA ALA A 28 -13.60 8.43 -26.34
C ALA A 28 -12.28 7.66 -26.54
N ASP A 29 -11.51 7.48 -25.46
CA ASP A 29 -10.23 6.79 -25.49
C ASP A 29 -10.41 5.30 -25.12
N ASP A 30 -9.76 4.43 -25.88
CA ASP A 30 -9.80 2.98 -25.66
C ASP A 30 -8.85 2.60 -24.52
N ILE A 31 -9.37 2.57 -23.29
CA ILE A 31 -8.62 2.18 -22.09
C ILE A 31 -9.33 1.07 -21.33
N ALA A 32 -8.58 0.25 -20.62
CA ALA A 32 -9.07 -0.97 -19.94
C ALA A 32 -10.14 -0.72 -18.85
N PHE A 33 -10.46 0.53 -18.53
CA PHE A 33 -11.21 0.90 -17.34
C PHE A 33 -12.53 1.61 -17.64
N THR A 34 -12.89 1.77 -18.93
CA THR A 34 -14.13 2.40 -19.40
C THR A 34 -15.37 1.58 -19.09
N ASP A 35 -15.30 0.26 -19.28
CA ASP A 35 -16.36 -0.66 -18.97
C ASP A 35 -15.83 -2.08 -18.70
N GLY A 36 -16.74 -2.98 -18.34
CA GLY A 36 -16.39 -4.37 -18.04
C GLY A 36 -15.93 -5.16 -19.27
N TRP A 37 -16.35 -4.80 -20.49
CA TRP A 37 -15.94 -5.47 -21.72
C TRP A 37 -14.52 -5.08 -22.12
N ALA A 38 -14.20 -3.79 -22.10
CA ALA A 38 -12.85 -3.28 -22.31
C ALA A 38 -11.88 -3.85 -21.28
N TYR A 39 -12.27 -3.86 -19.99
CA TYR A 39 -11.48 -4.50 -18.95
C TYR A 39 -11.27 -5.98 -19.21
N ASP A 40 -12.32 -6.70 -19.61
CA ASP A 40 -12.26 -8.13 -19.84
C ASP A 40 -11.27 -8.49 -20.95
N ASP A 41 -11.25 -7.71 -22.04
CA ASP A 41 -10.30 -7.91 -23.13
C ASP A 41 -8.85 -7.71 -22.64
N HIS A 42 -8.55 -6.55 -22.05
CA HIS A 42 -7.22 -6.22 -21.55
C HIS A 42 -6.75 -7.20 -20.46
N TYR A 43 -7.59 -7.52 -19.49
CA TYR A 43 -7.26 -8.46 -18.42
C TYR A 43 -6.91 -9.86 -18.97
N ASN A 44 -7.63 -10.33 -19.99
CA ASN A 44 -7.35 -11.62 -20.61
C ASN A 44 -6.07 -11.59 -21.46
N GLN A 45 -5.78 -10.49 -22.16
CA GLN A 45 -4.52 -10.31 -22.88
C GLN A 45 -3.32 -10.32 -21.92
N VAL A 46 -3.40 -9.56 -20.82
CA VAL A 46 -2.38 -9.52 -19.77
C VAL A 46 -2.16 -10.91 -19.14
N ARG A 47 -3.22 -11.73 -18.94
CA ARG A 47 -3.09 -13.11 -18.43
C ARG A 47 -2.46 -14.07 -19.45
N GLY A 48 -2.69 -13.81 -20.73
CA GLY A 48 -2.25 -14.64 -21.84
C GLY A 48 -0.87 -14.24 -22.35
N ALA A 49 -0.85 -13.55 -23.49
CA ALA A 49 0.36 -13.21 -24.21
C ALA A 49 1.12 -12.00 -23.63
N GLY A 50 0.51 -11.27 -22.69
CA GLY A 50 1.00 -9.98 -22.19
C GLY A 50 0.32 -8.80 -22.90
N HIS A 51 0.50 -7.60 -22.35
CA HIS A 51 -0.03 -6.34 -22.90
C HIS A 51 1.08 -5.27 -22.83
N PRO A 52 1.19 -4.36 -23.83
CA PRO A 52 2.21 -3.31 -23.83
C PRO A 52 2.07 -2.32 -22.67
N ASP A 53 0.85 -1.93 -22.34
CA ASP A 53 0.58 -0.84 -21.38
C ASP A 53 0.15 -1.34 -19.99
N TYR A 54 -0.09 -2.64 -19.84
CA TYR A 54 -0.69 -3.19 -18.63
C TYR A 54 -0.03 -4.50 -18.17
N GLU A 55 0.02 -4.67 -16.85
CA GLU A 55 0.42 -5.90 -16.18
C GLU A 55 -0.56 -6.27 -15.08
N MET A 56 -0.50 -7.53 -14.64
CA MET A 56 -1.23 -7.95 -13.45
C MET A 56 -0.76 -7.15 -12.23
N ALA A 57 -1.70 -6.81 -11.33
CA ALA A 57 -1.39 -6.20 -10.03
C ALA A 57 -0.52 -7.07 -9.11
N TRP A 58 -0.19 -8.29 -9.54
CA TRP A 58 0.73 -9.21 -8.90
C TRP A 58 1.79 -9.67 -9.89
N ARG A 59 3.02 -9.80 -9.41
CA ARG A 59 4.14 -10.32 -10.22
C ARG A 59 4.15 -11.85 -10.34
N ASP A 60 3.50 -12.55 -9.41
CA ASP A 60 3.41 -14.01 -9.40
C ASP A 60 1.96 -14.42 -9.08
N SER A 61 1.26 -14.88 -10.11
CA SER A 61 -0.18 -15.21 -10.08
C SER A 61 -0.55 -16.35 -9.14
N GLN A 62 0.44 -17.12 -8.67
CA GLN A 62 0.26 -18.23 -7.74
C GLN A 62 0.74 -17.89 -6.33
N LYS A 63 1.42 -16.76 -6.09
CA LYS A 63 2.08 -16.50 -4.79
C LYS A 63 1.60 -15.25 -4.04
N SER A 64 0.74 -14.41 -4.62
CA SER A 64 0.15 -13.32 -3.84
C SER A 64 -0.90 -13.83 -2.85
N SER A 65 -0.55 -13.85 -1.57
CA SER A 65 -1.46 -14.26 -0.49
C SER A 65 -2.59 -13.27 -0.30
N PHE A 66 -2.31 -11.97 -0.44
CA PHE A 66 -3.34 -10.93 -0.42
C PHE A 66 -4.40 -11.20 -1.48
N TRP A 67 -4.00 -11.25 -2.76
CA TRP A 67 -4.94 -11.41 -3.87
C TRP A 67 -5.66 -12.76 -3.83
N ARG A 68 -4.96 -13.85 -3.45
CA ARG A 68 -5.60 -15.15 -3.26
C ARG A 68 -6.75 -15.08 -2.27
N HIS A 69 -6.52 -14.49 -1.11
CA HIS A 69 -7.57 -14.41 -0.09
C HIS A 69 -8.63 -13.38 -0.45
N TYR A 70 -8.24 -12.25 -1.06
CA TYR A 70 -9.16 -11.21 -1.51
C TYR A 70 -10.18 -11.71 -2.53
N LEU A 71 -9.73 -12.55 -3.47
CA LEU A 71 -10.53 -13.11 -4.55
C LEU A 71 -11.18 -14.46 -4.19
N GLY A 72 -10.71 -15.12 -3.12
CA GLY A 72 -11.19 -16.45 -2.72
C GLY A 72 -10.62 -17.61 -3.55
N ASP A 73 -9.78 -17.33 -4.54
CA ASP A 73 -9.08 -18.31 -5.38
C ASP A 73 -7.68 -17.76 -5.77
N SER A 74 -6.80 -18.60 -6.27
CA SER A 74 -5.51 -18.17 -6.82
C SER A 74 -5.72 -17.12 -7.92
N PRO A 75 -5.02 -15.97 -7.87
CA PRO A 75 -5.26 -14.84 -8.79
C PRO A 75 -5.23 -15.24 -10.27
N GLY A 76 -4.34 -16.19 -10.63
CA GLY A 76 -4.24 -16.73 -11.98
C GLY A 76 -5.44 -17.52 -12.49
N ASN A 77 -6.44 -17.83 -11.66
CA ASN A 77 -7.66 -18.58 -12.04
C ASN A 77 -8.90 -17.67 -12.17
N VAL A 78 -8.83 -16.44 -11.68
CA VAL A 78 -10.00 -15.58 -11.52
C VAL A 78 -10.43 -15.02 -12.88
N PRO A 79 -11.68 -15.27 -13.33
CA PRO A 79 -12.22 -14.71 -14.57
C PRO A 79 -12.25 -13.19 -14.54
N ALA A 80 -12.15 -12.56 -15.72
CA ALA A 80 -12.08 -11.11 -15.84
C ALA A 80 -13.32 -10.39 -15.27
N GLU A 81 -14.53 -10.87 -15.58
CA GLU A 81 -15.79 -10.38 -15.00
C GLU A 81 -15.77 -10.40 -13.45
N THR A 82 -15.19 -11.44 -12.85
CA THR A 82 -15.02 -11.50 -11.40
C THR A 82 -14.00 -10.47 -10.93
N ALA A 83 -12.84 -10.38 -11.58
CA ALA A 83 -11.82 -9.39 -11.25
C ALA A 83 -12.36 -7.94 -11.31
N TRP A 84 -13.13 -7.61 -12.35
CA TRP A 84 -13.82 -6.32 -12.51
C TRP A 84 -14.78 -6.02 -11.34
N LYS A 85 -15.70 -6.95 -11.04
CA LYS A 85 -16.67 -6.79 -9.94
C LYS A 85 -16.01 -6.75 -8.56
N GLN A 86 -14.80 -7.27 -8.43
CA GLN A 86 -13.99 -7.26 -7.22
C GLN A 86 -12.99 -6.09 -7.21
N PHE A 87 -13.02 -5.19 -8.20
CA PHE A 87 -12.16 -4.01 -8.29
C PHE A 87 -10.66 -4.35 -8.30
N VAL A 88 -10.27 -5.38 -9.06
CA VAL A 88 -8.85 -5.69 -9.27
C VAL A 88 -8.25 -4.65 -10.23
N PRO A 89 -7.18 -3.94 -9.86
CA PRO A 89 -6.52 -3.02 -10.76
C PRO A 89 -5.67 -3.75 -11.79
N LEU A 90 -5.31 -3.05 -12.86
CA LEU A 90 -4.13 -3.40 -13.67
C LEU A 90 -2.98 -2.49 -13.26
N ARG A 91 -1.76 -3.05 -13.23
CA ARG A 91 -0.54 -2.25 -13.07
C ARG A 91 -0.25 -1.58 -14.41
N LEU A 92 -0.01 -0.28 -14.40
CA LEU A 92 0.29 0.51 -15.60
C LEU A 92 1.78 0.34 -15.94
N ILE A 93 2.08 0.10 -17.21
CA ILE A 93 3.45 0.11 -17.76
C ILE A 93 3.61 1.47 -18.45
N GLU A 94 4.34 2.38 -17.80
CA GLU A 94 4.48 3.75 -18.27
C GLU A 94 5.90 4.24 -17.97
N ASP A 95 6.40 5.18 -18.78
CA ASP A 95 7.65 5.88 -18.50
C ASP A 95 7.38 7.11 -17.64
N HIS A 96 7.21 6.89 -16.34
CA HIS A 96 6.91 7.93 -15.35
C HIS A 96 8.03 8.96 -15.10
N GLY A 97 9.06 9.00 -15.96
CA GLY A 97 10.30 9.71 -15.73
C GLY A 97 11.13 9.10 -14.61
N VAL A 98 12.38 9.55 -14.48
CA VAL A 98 13.29 9.03 -13.46
C VAL A 98 13.04 9.73 -12.13
N VAL A 99 12.47 9.01 -11.17
CA VAL A 99 12.42 9.44 -9.76
C VAL A 99 13.68 8.98 -9.06
N GLU A 100 14.47 9.94 -8.61
CA GLU A 100 15.71 9.69 -7.88
C GLU A 100 15.61 10.22 -6.45
N THR A 101 16.54 9.74 -5.63
CA THR A 101 16.76 10.22 -4.26
C THR A 101 18.11 10.92 -4.18
N ASP A 102 18.26 11.86 -3.26
CA ASP A 102 19.48 12.62 -2.99
C ASP A 102 20.73 11.78 -2.68
N ARG A 103 20.57 10.51 -2.26
CA ARG A 103 21.69 9.58 -2.02
C ARG A 103 21.79 8.45 -3.04
N GLY A 104 21.06 8.53 -4.16
CA GLY A 104 21.10 7.54 -5.24
C GLY A 104 20.59 6.15 -4.84
N GLU A 105 19.66 6.06 -3.87
CA GLU A 105 18.97 4.82 -3.59
C GLU A 105 18.17 4.32 -4.78
N ARG A 106 17.98 3.00 -4.86
CA ARG A 106 17.13 2.41 -5.88
C ARG A 106 15.67 2.73 -5.56
N VAL A 107 15.04 3.48 -6.44
CA VAL A 107 13.60 3.77 -6.44
C VAL A 107 12.89 2.86 -7.43
N LEU A 108 11.70 2.39 -7.07
CA LEU A 108 10.76 1.71 -7.94
C LEU A 108 9.42 2.44 -7.83
N VAL A 109 8.80 2.74 -8.97
CA VAL A 109 7.45 3.29 -9.03
C VAL A 109 6.56 2.23 -9.63
N ASP A 110 5.47 1.90 -8.94
CA ASP A 110 4.39 1.06 -9.47
C ASP A 110 3.10 1.89 -9.45
N ALA A 111 2.37 1.95 -10.55
CA ALA A 111 1.07 2.60 -10.66
C ALA A 111 -0.03 1.58 -10.95
N PHE A 112 -1.20 1.76 -10.34
CA PHE A 112 -2.32 0.82 -10.41
C PHE A 112 -3.57 1.57 -10.85
N GLY A 113 -4.06 1.26 -12.05
CA GLY A 113 -5.28 1.83 -12.62
C GLY A 113 -6.53 1.08 -12.17
N TYR A 114 -7.59 1.84 -11.91
CA TYR A 114 -8.92 1.36 -11.53
C TYR A 114 -9.99 2.08 -12.36
N GLN A 115 -11.20 1.53 -12.35
CA GLN A 115 -12.36 2.13 -13.02
C GLN A 115 -12.75 3.53 -12.52
N PHE A 116 -12.32 3.94 -11.32
CA PHE A 116 -12.67 5.23 -10.71
C PHE A 116 -11.46 6.02 -10.20
N GLY A 117 -10.25 5.65 -10.59
CA GLY A 117 -9.04 6.31 -10.10
C GLY A 117 -7.78 5.52 -10.33
N MET A 118 -6.72 5.95 -9.67
CA MET A 118 -5.43 5.28 -9.68
C MET A 118 -4.71 5.40 -8.34
N VAL A 119 -3.77 4.50 -8.10
CA VAL A 119 -2.88 4.53 -6.94
C VAL A 119 -1.42 4.39 -7.40
N VAL A 120 -0.54 5.23 -6.86
CA VAL A 120 0.91 5.17 -7.07
C VAL A 120 1.58 4.67 -5.79
N ALA A 121 2.57 3.79 -5.96
CA ALA A 121 3.43 3.29 -4.91
C ALA A 121 4.91 3.55 -5.26
N ILE A 122 5.58 4.41 -4.48
CA ILE A 122 7.03 4.65 -4.58
C ILE A 122 7.73 3.76 -3.55
N THR A 123 8.53 2.79 -4.00
CA THR A 123 9.36 1.95 -3.13
C THR A 123 10.83 2.38 -3.21
N VAL A 124 11.40 2.78 -2.08
CA VAL A 124 12.83 3.11 -1.95
C VAL A 124 13.54 1.98 -1.22
N HIS A 125 14.56 1.41 -1.86
CA HIS A 125 15.46 0.43 -1.23
C HIS A 125 16.60 1.15 -0.52
N VAL A 126 16.59 1.09 0.81
CA VAL A 126 17.60 1.71 1.68
C VAL A 126 18.56 0.65 2.23
N ALA A 127 19.72 1.10 2.72
CA ALA A 127 20.75 0.25 3.33
C ALA A 127 21.40 -0.82 2.43
N LYS A 128 21.17 -0.79 1.11
CA LYS A 128 21.72 -1.80 0.17
C LYS A 128 23.23 -1.66 -0.07
N HIS A 129 23.75 -0.44 0.07
CA HIS A 129 25.15 -0.08 -0.22
C HIS A 129 25.94 0.34 1.02
N SER A 130 25.28 0.46 2.17
CA SER A 130 25.87 0.84 3.44
C SER A 130 25.04 0.30 4.60
N ASP A 131 25.70 -0.16 5.65
CA ASP A 131 25.04 -0.65 6.86
C ASP A 131 24.51 0.54 7.67
N PHE A 132 23.28 0.41 8.18
CA PHE A 132 22.65 1.42 9.03
C PHE A 132 22.54 0.91 10.47
N THR A 133 22.82 1.78 11.44
CA THR A 133 22.25 1.59 12.79
C THR A 133 20.75 1.82 12.72
N ILE A 134 20.00 1.37 13.74
CA ILE A 134 18.55 1.63 13.77
C ILE A 134 18.26 3.14 13.77
N ASP A 135 19.04 3.94 14.51
CA ASP A 135 18.88 5.40 14.54
C ASP A 135 19.13 6.04 13.18
N SER A 136 20.23 5.68 12.51
CA SER A 136 20.51 6.21 11.17
C SER A 136 19.44 5.77 10.16
N TRP A 137 18.87 4.57 10.32
CA TRP A 137 17.78 4.10 9.48
C TRP A 137 16.51 4.92 9.72
N VAL A 138 16.17 5.19 10.99
CA VAL A 138 15.06 6.07 11.36
C VAL A 138 15.26 7.47 10.76
N ASP A 139 16.43 8.08 10.96
CA ASP A 139 16.73 9.41 10.45
C ASP A 139 16.59 9.43 8.91
N ARG A 140 17.10 8.43 8.20
CA ARG A 140 16.96 8.37 6.75
C ARG A 140 15.52 8.18 6.28
N LEU A 141 14.74 7.31 6.91
CA LEU A 141 13.32 7.16 6.55
C LEU A 141 12.52 8.44 6.79
N ARG A 142 12.89 9.20 7.83
CA ARG A 142 12.29 10.51 8.11
C ARG A 142 12.72 11.58 7.11
N GLU A 143 13.97 11.58 6.65
CA GLU A 143 14.41 12.45 5.54
C GLU A 143 13.60 12.17 4.28
N LEU A 144 13.40 10.90 3.92
CA LEU A 144 12.57 10.49 2.78
C LEU A 144 11.12 10.97 2.92
N ARG A 145 10.53 10.84 4.11
CA ARG A 145 9.12 11.20 4.33
C ARG A 145 8.88 12.71 4.48
N LEU A 146 9.71 13.39 5.26
CA LEU A 146 9.46 14.75 5.75
C LEU A 146 10.40 15.79 5.16
N GLY A 147 11.52 15.36 4.56
CA GLY A 147 12.53 16.23 3.97
C GLY A 147 12.36 16.42 2.46
N ARG A 148 13.38 17.02 1.84
CA ARG A 148 13.55 17.17 0.39
C ARG A 148 14.55 16.16 -0.15
N ALA A 149 14.25 14.87 0.07
CA ALA A 149 15.16 13.78 -0.25
C ALA A 149 14.95 13.20 -1.66
N PHE A 150 13.91 13.61 -2.38
CA PHE A 150 13.68 13.19 -3.76
C PHE A 150 14.24 14.22 -4.74
N GLN A 151 14.45 13.80 -5.98
CA GLN A 151 14.83 14.67 -7.08
C GLN A 151 13.85 14.53 -8.23
N ILE A 152 13.45 15.68 -8.76
CA ILE A 152 12.55 15.81 -9.90
C ILE A 152 13.22 16.78 -10.87
N ASP A 153 13.51 16.34 -12.09
CA ASP A 153 14.28 17.10 -13.10
C ASP A 153 15.58 17.71 -12.53
N GLY A 154 16.28 16.96 -11.69
CA GLY A 154 17.52 17.39 -11.03
C GLY A 154 17.35 18.41 -9.89
N ARG A 155 16.12 18.71 -9.44
CA ARG A 155 15.85 19.62 -8.32
C ARG A 155 15.35 18.87 -7.08
N PRO A 156 15.82 19.23 -5.86
CA PRO A 156 15.31 18.64 -4.63
C PRO A 156 13.81 18.86 -4.46
N ALA A 157 13.09 17.79 -4.15
CA ALA A 157 11.65 17.75 -3.96
C ALA A 157 11.29 16.98 -2.69
N THR A 158 10.18 17.35 -2.08
CA THR A 158 9.51 16.61 -1.01
C THR A 158 8.76 15.41 -1.58
N LEU A 159 8.48 14.42 -0.74
CA LEU A 159 7.65 13.27 -1.12
C LEU A 159 6.28 13.68 -1.69
N THR A 160 5.64 14.70 -1.10
CA THR A 160 4.32 15.19 -1.54
C THR A 160 4.39 15.80 -2.93
N GLU A 161 5.42 16.60 -3.22
CA GLU A 161 5.65 17.16 -4.56
C GLU A 161 5.90 16.04 -5.58
N THR A 162 6.71 15.03 -5.23
CA THR A 162 6.98 13.86 -6.09
C THR A 162 5.73 13.06 -6.38
N LEU A 163 4.95 12.70 -5.36
CA LEU A 163 3.71 11.93 -5.55
C LEU A 163 2.65 12.72 -6.32
N SER A 164 2.54 14.04 -6.07
CA SER A 164 1.59 14.87 -6.80
C SER A 164 1.93 14.93 -8.28
N ARG A 165 3.21 15.14 -8.62
CA ARG A 165 3.67 15.11 -10.01
C ARG A 165 3.42 13.76 -10.66
N LEU A 166 3.80 12.66 -10.00
CA LEU A 166 3.56 11.32 -10.55
C LEU A 166 2.06 11.07 -10.78
N LEU A 167 1.20 11.40 -9.83
CA LEU A 167 -0.25 11.24 -10.01
C LEU A 167 -0.78 12.08 -11.18
N ASP A 168 -0.23 13.28 -11.40
CA ASP A 168 -0.63 14.13 -12.52
C ASP A 168 -0.11 13.64 -13.88
N ASP A 169 1.17 13.29 -13.97
CA ASP A 169 1.81 12.84 -15.20
C ASP A 169 1.17 11.51 -15.65
N ILE A 170 1.00 10.56 -14.73
CA ILE A 170 0.43 9.24 -15.02
C ILE A 170 -1.05 9.34 -15.39
N ARG A 171 -1.81 10.19 -14.71
CA ARG A 171 -3.21 10.41 -15.07
C ARG A 171 -3.32 11.00 -16.48
N GLN A 172 -2.46 11.95 -16.84
CA GLN A 172 -2.50 12.54 -18.18
C GLN A 172 -2.17 11.53 -19.28
N GLU A 173 -1.29 10.58 -19.00
CA GLU A 173 -0.86 9.55 -19.95
C GLU A 173 -1.87 8.38 -20.04
N ALA A 174 -2.19 7.76 -18.90
CA ALA A 174 -3.02 6.55 -18.84
C ALA A 174 -4.54 6.83 -18.82
N PHE A 175 -4.94 8.06 -18.50
CA PHE A 175 -6.34 8.49 -18.36
C PHE A 175 -6.58 9.86 -19.01
N PRO A 176 -6.31 10.00 -20.31
CA PRO A 176 -6.35 11.28 -21.02
C PRO A 176 -7.70 11.99 -20.83
N HIS A 177 -7.71 13.32 -20.69
CA HIS A 177 -8.96 14.08 -20.53
C HIS A 177 -9.79 13.80 -19.25
N VAL A 178 -9.34 12.92 -18.34
CA VAL A 178 -9.99 12.71 -17.04
C VAL A 178 -9.40 13.67 -16.02
N ALA A 179 -10.24 14.43 -15.32
CA ALA A 179 -9.78 15.33 -14.28
C ALA A 179 -9.53 14.62 -12.93
N SER A 180 -8.51 15.11 -12.21
CA SER A 180 -8.24 14.71 -10.82
C SER A 180 -9.40 15.08 -9.91
N GLY A 181 -9.71 14.23 -8.92
CA GLY A 181 -10.79 14.47 -7.97
C GLY A 181 -10.31 14.50 -6.53
N THR A 182 -10.52 13.39 -5.81
CA THR A 182 -10.16 13.23 -4.40
C THR A 182 -8.83 12.48 -4.29
N ARG A 183 -7.79 13.18 -3.81
CA ARG A 183 -6.46 12.60 -3.55
C ARG A 183 -6.29 12.17 -2.10
N SER A 184 -5.35 11.25 -1.88
CA SER A 184 -4.84 10.94 -0.54
C SER A 184 -4.30 12.21 0.14
N ALA A 185 -4.86 12.57 1.29
CA ALA A 185 -4.40 13.73 2.07
C ALA A 185 -2.94 13.57 2.56
N GLU A 186 -2.59 12.35 2.97
CA GLU A 186 -1.23 11.96 3.30
C GLU A 186 -0.91 10.59 2.68
N PRO A 187 0.34 10.36 2.24
CA PRO A 187 0.72 9.04 1.73
C PRO A 187 0.78 8.02 2.86
N ILE A 188 0.38 6.78 2.61
CA ILE A 188 0.59 5.66 3.53
C ILE A 188 2.01 5.13 3.39
N SER A 189 2.67 4.80 4.50
CA SER A 189 3.98 4.14 4.48
C SER A 189 3.91 2.66 4.86
N VAL A 190 4.68 1.82 4.16
CA VAL A 190 4.94 0.44 4.54
C VAL A 190 6.45 0.23 4.61
N ASN A 191 6.96 0.06 5.83
CA ASN A 191 8.38 -0.11 6.13
C ASN A 191 8.69 -1.56 6.43
N MET A 192 9.76 -2.07 5.82
CA MET A 192 10.19 -3.45 5.98
C MET A 192 11.71 -3.50 6.12
N VAL A 193 12.20 -3.98 7.25
CA VAL A 193 13.60 -4.42 7.37
C VAL A 193 13.67 -5.83 6.80
N LEU A 194 14.44 -6.01 5.72
CA LEU A 194 14.56 -7.28 5.00
C LEU A 194 15.76 -8.09 5.51
N GLN A 195 16.87 -7.41 5.82
CA GLN A 195 18.09 -8.02 6.34
C GLN A 195 18.75 -7.11 7.39
N ALA A 196 19.28 -7.73 8.42
CA ALA A 196 20.10 -7.08 9.43
C ALA A 196 21.03 -8.10 10.11
N ALA A 197 22.21 -7.63 10.51
CA ALA A 197 23.14 -8.35 11.36
C ALA A 197 22.86 -8.06 12.84
N ASP A 198 23.28 -8.99 13.70
CA ASP A 198 23.37 -8.78 15.15
C ASP A 198 22.04 -8.52 15.91
N GLY A 199 20.89 -8.63 15.23
CA GLY A 199 19.58 -8.67 15.89
C GLY A 199 19.37 -9.99 16.64
N GLU A 200 18.90 -9.91 17.89
CA GLU A 200 18.57 -11.04 18.75
C GLU A 200 17.06 -11.35 18.66
N PRO A 201 16.64 -12.47 18.04
CA PRO A 201 15.23 -12.78 17.83
C PRO A 201 14.40 -12.90 19.12
N ALA A 202 15.02 -13.35 20.21
CA ALA A 202 14.36 -13.54 21.49
C ALA A 202 14.24 -12.26 22.32
N GLN A 203 14.95 -11.19 21.96
CA GLN A 203 14.86 -9.92 22.68
C GLN A 203 13.51 -9.27 22.37
N ALA A 204 12.68 -9.15 23.41
CA ALA A 204 11.40 -8.47 23.31
C ALA A 204 11.58 -7.00 22.91
N VAL A 205 10.59 -6.44 22.20
CA VAL A 205 10.59 -5.01 21.86
C VAL A 205 10.53 -4.18 23.15
N ASP A 206 11.60 -3.44 23.41
CA ASP A 206 11.68 -2.48 24.50
C ASP A 206 11.18 -1.08 24.07
N THR A 207 11.17 -0.14 25.01
CA THR A 207 10.71 1.23 24.76
C THR A 207 11.58 1.97 23.74
N VAL A 208 12.88 1.66 23.65
CA VAL A 208 13.80 2.33 22.71
C VAL A 208 13.47 1.90 21.29
N LEU A 209 13.38 0.59 21.05
CA LEU A 209 12.99 0.06 19.75
C LEU A 209 11.56 0.47 19.40
N GLN A 210 10.61 0.41 20.33
CA GLN A 210 9.25 0.89 20.08
C GLN A 210 9.23 2.36 19.61
N ARG A 211 10.02 3.23 20.25
CA ARG A 211 10.13 4.64 19.87
C ARG A 211 10.66 4.80 18.45
N GLN A 212 11.69 4.03 18.08
CA GLN A 212 12.24 4.02 16.72
C GLN A 212 11.21 3.52 15.70
N LEU A 213 10.47 2.44 15.99
CA LEU A 213 9.38 1.95 15.14
C LEU A 213 8.26 2.99 15.02
N HIS A 214 7.90 3.66 16.12
CA HIS A 214 6.89 4.72 16.14
C HIS A 214 7.32 5.92 15.29
N ALA A 215 8.60 6.31 15.34
CA ALA A 215 9.16 7.45 14.61
C ALA A 215 8.99 7.35 13.08
N VAL A 216 8.99 6.13 12.55
CA VAL A 216 8.85 5.82 11.11
C VAL A 216 7.46 5.30 10.74
N THR A 217 6.55 5.15 11.70
CA THR A 217 5.20 4.64 11.46
C THR A 217 4.15 5.73 11.67
N ALA A 218 4.21 6.44 12.81
CA ALA A 218 3.27 7.49 13.17
C ALA A 218 3.76 8.90 12.77
N TRP A 219 5.03 9.01 12.38
CA TRP A 219 5.65 10.25 11.90
C TRP A 219 5.49 11.49 12.81
N PRO A 220 5.56 11.38 14.15
CA PRO A 220 5.47 12.56 15.01
C PRO A 220 6.62 13.54 14.72
N ALA A 221 6.35 14.84 14.87
CA ALA A 221 7.35 15.89 14.68
C ALA A 221 8.54 15.70 15.65
N ASP A 222 8.26 15.58 16.95
CA ASP A 222 9.24 15.23 17.99
C ASP A 222 9.11 13.75 18.38
N TRP A 223 9.72 12.88 17.59
CA TRP A 223 9.65 11.43 17.82
C TRP A 223 10.44 10.97 19.05
N ARG A 224 11.47 11.72 19.44
CA ARG A 224 12.32 11.39 20.60
C ARG A 224 11.54 11.54 21.90
N ASN A 225 10.60 12.48 21.97
CA ASN A 225 9.75 12.72 23.13
C ASN A 225 8.28 12.31 22.93
N ALA A 226 7.92 11.72 21.80
CA ALA A 226 6.55 11.29 21.51
C ALA A 226 5.97 10.39 22.62
N VAL A 227 4.70 10.59 22.94
CA VAL A 227 3.94 9.71 23.83
C VAL A 227 3.71 8.39 23.09
N LEU A 228 4.21 7.30 23.67
CA LEU A 228 4.08 5.97 23.07
C LEU A 228 2.82 5.28 23.59
N PRO A 229 2.11 4.53 22.74
CA PRO A 229 1.08 3.61 23.21
C PRO A 229 1.70 2.52 24.10
N PRO A 230 0.92 1.83 24.94
CA PRO A 230 1.41 0.72 25.73
C PRO A 230 2.08 -0.36 24.86
N ILE A 231 3.23 -0.89 25.31
CA ILE A 231 3.96 -1.94 24.59
C ILE A 231 3.08 -3.18 24.43
N GLY A 232 3.09 -3.76 23.22
CA GLY A 232 2.41 -5.00 22.90
C GLY A 232 0.89 -4.91 22.77
N GLN A 233 0.29 -3.71 22.88
CA GLN A 233 -1.16 -3.53 22.77
C GLN A 233 -1.60 -3.09 21.36
N GLU A 234 -2.72 -3.65 20.89
CA GLU A 234 -3.45 -3.11 19.74
C GLU A 234 -3.99 -1.71 20.06
N PRO A 235 -4.14 -0.82 19.07
CA PRO A 235 -3.89 -1.02 17.64
C PRO A 235 -2.42 -0.87 17.22
N ALA A 236 -1.54 -0.46 18.14
CA ALA A 236 -0.15 -0.14 17.81
C ALA A 236 0.69 -1.39 17.47
N PHE A 237 0.52 -2.48 18.22
CA PHE A 237 1.14 -3.77 17.94
C PHE A 237 0.10 -4.74 17.40
N LEU A 238 0.20 -5.05 16.11
CA LEU A 238 -0.73 -5.95 15.45
C LEU A 238 -0.32 -7.41 15.67
N ALA A 239 -1.31 -8.26 15.95
CA ALA A 239 -1.09 -9.69 16.13
C ALA A 239 -0.48 -10.34 14.87
N MET A 240 0.70 -10.94 15.03
CA MET A 240 1.39 -11.67 13.96
C MET A 240 1.17 -13.17 14.12
N ARG A 241 0.07 -13.69 13.55
CA ARG A 241 -0.21 -15.13 13.60
C ARG A 241 0.81 -15.89 12.74
N GLY A 242 1.66 -16.71 13.36
CA GLY A 242 2.57 -17.59 12.63
C GLY A 242 3.26 -18.62 13.53
N ARG A 243 3.54 -19.81 12.98
CA ARG A 243 4.24 -20.92 13.67
C ARG A 243 5.66 -20.58 14.17
N ASN A 244 6.19 -19.40 13.83
CA ASN A 244 7.54 -18.95 14.14
C ASN A 244 7.57 -17.53 14.72
N GLN A 245 6.49 -17.09 15.40
CA GLN A 245 6.52 -15.81 16.10
C GLN A 245 7.50 -15.92 17.27
N VAL A 246 8.38 -14.92 17.40
CA VAL A 246 9.33 -14.81 18.50
C VAL A 246 9.07 -13.50 19.26
N PRO A 247 9.51 -13.36 20.53
CA PRO A 247 9.24 -12.16 21.33
C PRO A 247 9.69 -10.84 20.68
N GLY A 248 10.74 -10.87 19.86
CA GLY A 248 11.23 -9.70 19.14
C GLY A 248 10.45 -9.36 17.86
N ASP A 249 9.48 -10.16 17.41
CA ASP A 249 8.66 -9.84 16.24
C ASP A 249 7.62 -8.75 16.58
N ALA A 250 7.52 -7.73 15.74
CA ALA A 250 6.50 -6.70 15.83
C ALA A 250 5.99 -6.26 14.45
N LEU A 251 4.68 -6.08 14.34
CA LEU A 251 4.04 -5.32 13.26
C LEU A 251 3.46 -4.06 13.90
N TYR A 252 4.21 -2.97 13.80
CA TYR A 252 3.84 -1.69 14.38
C TYR A 252 2.93 -0.93 13.40
N ALA A 253 1.83 -0.35 13.90
CA ALA A 253 0.84 0.34 13.09
C ALA A 253 0.41 1.69 13.69
N ALA A 254 0.17 2.65 12.81
CA ALA A 254 -0.40 3.97 13.09
C ALA A 254 -1.20 4.42 11.86
N PRO A 255 -2.13 5.38 11.93
CA PRO A 255 -3.00 5.78 10.83
C PRO A 255 -2.44 5.62 9.39
N ASN A 256 -1.34 6.32 9.10
CA ASN A 256 -0.74 6.37 7.77
C ASN A 256 0.56 5.56 7.65
N GLY A 257 0.79 4.54 8.49
CA GLY A 257 2.05 3.81 8.46
C GLY A 257 2.00 2.40 9.03
N ARG A 258 2.85 1.53 8.48
CA ARG A 258 3.10 0.17 8.97
C ARG A 258 4.60 -0.09 8.99
N THR A 259 5.11 -0.70 10.05
CA THR A 259 6.50 -1.17 10.12
C THR A 259 6.54 -2.61 10.59
N ALA A 260 7.10 -3.51 9.78
CA ALA A 260 7.36 -4.87 10.20
C ALA A 260 8.81 -5.04 10.64
N TRP A 261 8.99 -5.47 11.89
CA TRP A 261 10.26 -5.80 12.52
C TRP A 261 10.26 -7.28 12.90
N ARG A 262 11.13 -8.08 12.28
CA ARG A 262 11.14 -9.54 12.46
C ARG A 262 12.56 -10.10 12.55
N PRO A 263 13.24 -9.93 13.69
CA PRO A 263 14.65 -10.29 13.84
C PRO A 263 14.94 -11.77 13.59
N GLY A 264 13.99 -12.66 13.89
CA GLY A 264 14.10 -14.09 13.58
C GLY A 264 14.15 -14.43 12.08
N LEU A 265 13.82 -13.46 11.21
CA LEU A 265 13.85 -13.62 9.75
C LEU A 265 15.00 -12.85 9.07
N PHE A 266 15.70 -11.96 9.77
CA PHE A 266 16.78 -11.14 9.19
C PHE A 266 17.99 -11.95 8.69
N ARG A 267 18.35 -13.02 9.40
CA ARG A 267 19.54 -13.85 9.09
C ARG A 267 19.28 -14.95 8.05
N ARG A 268 18.05 -15.11 7.55
CA ARG A 268 17.67 -16.22 6.66
C ARG A 268 18.19 -16.10 5.23
N HIS A 269 19.10 -15.15 4.97
CA HIS A 269 19.80 -15.00 3.70
C HIS A 269 21.32 -15.06 3.91
N ARG A 270 21.86 -16.24 4.24
CA ARG A 270 23.26 -16.49 3.89
C ARG A 270 23.30 -16.81 2.39
N PRO A 271 24.26 -16.28 1.62
CA PRO A 271 24.45 -16.65 0.21
C PRO A 271 24.60 -18.17 -0.01
N GLN A 272 25.02 -18.89 1.03
CA GLN A 272 25.24 -20.34 1.05
C GLN A 272 23.93 -21.16 1.14
N ASP A 273 22.80 -20.53 1.50
CA ASP A 273 21.49 -21.19 1.67
C ASP A 273 20.72 -21.41 0.35
N GLY A 274 21.36 -21.14 -0.79
CA GLY A 274 20.80 -21.31 -2.14
C GLY A 274 19.81 -20.21 -2.55
N PRO A 275 19.52 -20.10 -3.87
CA PRO A 275 18.66 -19.04 -4.42
C PRO A 275 17.19 -19.10 -3.96
N GLN A 276 16.73 -20.24 -3.41
CA GLN A 276 15.33 -20.50 -3.08
C GLN A 276 14.86 -19.98 -1.71
N ARG A 277 15.78 -19.64 -0.79
CA ARG A 277 15.40 -19.21 0.58
C ARG A 277 15.16 -17.72 0.75
N ARG A 278 15.32 -16.94 -0.33
CA ARG A 278 14.72 -15.61 -0.47
C ARG A 278 13.22 -15.69 -0.16
N HIS A 279 12.58 -14.60 0.25
CA HIS A 279 11.13 -14.36 0.03
C HIS A 279 10.15 -14.30 1.22
N THR A 280 10.41 -14.67 2.49
CA THR A 280 9.32 -14.53 3.50
C THR A 280 8.98 -13.08 3.83
N LEU A 281 9.98 -12.24 4.13
CA LEU A 281 9.77 -10.81 4.45
C LEU A 281 9.40 -9.99 3.22
N SER A 282 10.00 -10.30 2.08
CA SER A 282 9.64 -9.68 0.81
C SER A 282 8.17 -9.97 0.44
N CYS A 283 7.71 -11.22 0.57
CA CYS A 283 6.30 -11.58 0.37
C CYS A 283 5.37 -10.89 1.37
N LEU A 284 5.74 -10.82 2.65
CA LEU A 284 4.96 -10.09 3.66
C LEU A 284 4.78 -8.62 3.24
N GLY A 285 5.87 -7.94 2.88
CA GLY A 285 5.79 -6.55 2.44
C GLY A 285 4.96 -6.38 1.16
N HIS A 286 5.04 -7.29 0.19
CA HIS A 286 4.18 -7.21 -1.01
C HIS A 286 2.70 -7.36 -0.66
N ASN A 287 2.33 -8.25 0.28
CA ASN A 287 0.94 -8.39 0.70
C ASN A 287 0.44 -7.15 1.48
N LEU A 288 1.30 -6.52 2.29
CA LEU A 288 0.96 -5.27 2.98
C LEU A 288 0.76 -4.13 2.00
N VAL A 289 1.64 -3.99 1.01
CA VAL A 289 1.52 -2.96 -0.06
C VAL A 289 0.25 -3.20 -0.88
N ALA A 290 0.00 -4.43 -1.34
CA ALA A 290 -1.22 -4.74 -2.11
C ALA A 290 -2.50 -4.45 -1.31
N GLY A 291 -2.50 -4.80 -0.01
CA GLY A 291 -3.61 -4.46 0.88
C GLY A 291 -3.82 -2.96 1.05
N ALA A 292 -2.73 -2.19 1.21
CA ALA A 292 -2.80 -0.74 1.34
C ALA A 292 -3.25 -0.05 0.03
N VAL A 293 -2.72 -0.47 -1.12
CA VAL A 293 -3.12 0.03 -2.45
C VAL A 293 -4.62 -0.21 -2.67
N GLN A 294 -5.09 -1.44 -2.46
CA GLN A 294 -6.49 -1.78 -2.65
C GLN A 294 -7.41 -1.02 -1.68
N THR A 295 -7.01 -0.93 -0.41
CA THR A 295 -7.83 -0.26 0.61
C THR A 295 -7.88 1.24 0.36
N GLU A 296 -6.77 1.86 -0.03
CA GLU A 296 -6.73 3.30 -0.27
C GLU A 296 -7.65 3.70 -1.42
N MET A 297 -7.66 2.95 -2.51
CA MET A 297 -8.51 3.30 -3.65
C MET A 297 -10.00 3.24 -3.28
N LEU A 298 -10.43 2.18 -2.58
CA LEU A 298 -11.81 2.04 -2.10
C LEU A 298 -12.20 3.12 -1.08
N ARG A 299 -11.26 3.52 -0.22
CA ARG A 299 -11.46 4.59 0.77
C ARG A 299 -11.58 5.96 0.11
N LEU A 300 -10.75 6.26 -0.88
CA LEU A 300 -10.83 7.52 -1.64
C LEU A 300 -12.17 7.64 -2.38
N LEU A 301 -12.70 6.54 -2.91
CA LEU A 301 -14.04 6.55 -3.49
C LEU A 301 -15.12 6.90 -2.47
N ALA A 302 -15.03 6.35 -1.24
CA ALA A 302 -15.96 6.72 -0.16
C ALA A 302 -15.92 8.22 0.13
N VAL A 303 -14.71 8.78 0.26
CA VAL A 303 -14.51 10.22 0.47
C VAL A 303 -15.03 11.05 -0.70
N ARG A 304 -14.79 10.61 -1.95
CA ARG A 304 -15.28 11.29 -3.14
C ARG A 304 -16.80 11.33 -3.17
N VAL A 305 -17.45 10.18 -2.95
CA VAL A 305 -18.92 10.05 -2.97
C VAL A 305 -19.56 10.95 -1.92
N ALA A 306 -19.00 10.99 -0.71
CA ALA A 306 -19.52 11.86 0.36
C ALA A 306 -19.43 13.36 -0.01
N ASN A 307 -18.36 13.77 -0.70
CA ASN A 307 -18.11 15.17 -1.04
C ASN A 307 -18.75 15.63 -2.37
N VAL A 308 -19.30 14.72 -3.18
CA VAL A 308 -20.03 15.05 -4.41
C VAL A 308 -21.54 14.98 -4.18
N PRO A 309 -22.32 16.02 -4.52
CA PRO A 309 -23.78 15.99 -4.40
C PRO A 309 -24.38 14.82 -5.20
N ALA A 310 -25.40 14.15 -4.66
CA ALA A 310 -26.03 12.99 -5.29
C ALA A 310 -26.52 13.26 -6.73
N THR A 311 -26.97 14.49 -7.02
CA THR A 311 -27.41 14.93 -8.35
C THR A 311 -26.28 15.05 -9.38
N ARG A 312 -25.03 15.00 -8.94
CA ARG A 312 -23.81 15.03 -9.78
C ARG A 312 -23.03 13.71 -9.70
N ARG A 313 -23.59 12.68 -9.03
CA ARG A 313 -22.95 11.37 -8.95
C ARG A 313 -23.33 10.58 -10.19
N HIS A 314 -22.31 10.25 -10.96
CA HIS A 314 -22.37 9.43 -12.15
C HIS A 314 -22.16 7.92 -11.86
N LEU A 315 -22.04 7.55 -10.58
CA LEU A 315 -21.78 6.18 -10.15
C LEU A 315 -23.08 5.41 -9.84
N ASP A 316 -23.19 4.21 -10.40
CA ASP A 316 -24.26 3.27 -10.09
C ASP A 316 -24.26 2.91 -8.58
N MET A 317 -25.44 2.97 -7.95
CA MET A 317 -25.65 2.49 -6.58
C MET A 317 -25.18 1.04 -6.37
N GLY A 318 -25.25 0.19 -7.40
CA GLY A 318 -24.68 -1.15 -7.40
C GLY A 318 -23.17 -1.18 -7.19
N ILE A 319 -22.42 -0.23 -7.77
CA ILE A 319 -20.98 -0.06 -7.52
C ILE A 319 -20.75 0.37 -6.07
N LEU A 320 -21.48 1.38 -5.59
CA LEU A 320 -21.34 1.89 -4.22
C LEU A 320 -21.59 0.79 -3.17
N ARG A 321 -22.63 -0.01 -3.37
CA ARG A 321 -22.93 -1.19 -2.53
C ARG A 321 -21.80 -2.21 -2.56
N ARG A 322 -21.25 -2.53 -3.73
CA ARG A 322 -20.14 -3.48 -3.85
C ARG A 322 -18.88 -2.96 -3.14
N VAL A 323 -18.59 -1.67 -3.23
CA VAL A 323 -17.47 -1.06 -2.51
C VAL A 323 -17.69 -1.10 -0.99
N GLY A 324 -18.89 -0.74 -0.51
CA GLY A 324 -19.25 -0.88 0.90
C GLY A 324 -19.08 -2.31 1.42
N TRP A 325 -19.56 -3.30 0.67
CA TRP A 325 -19.36 -4.71 1.02
C TRP A 325 -17.88 -5.09 1.07
N LYS A 326 -17.07 -4.59 0.13
CA LYS A 326 -15.63 -4.86 0.10
C LYS A 326 -14.88 -4.23 1.26
N LEU A 327 -15.21 -3.00 1.62
CA LEU A 327 -14.69 -2.35 2.82
C LEU A 327 -15.05 -3.14 4.08
N ASP A 328 -16.29 -3.64 4.22
CA ASP A 328 -16.68 -4.50 5.36
C ASP A 328 -15.86 -5.79 5.41
N GLN A 329 -15.69 -6.46 4.27
CA GLN A 329 -14.90 -7.68 4.19
C GLN A 329 -13.45 -7.43 4.63
N LEU A 330 -12.80 -6.42 4.04
CA LEU A 330 -11.41 -6.05 4.33
C LEU A 330 -11.22 -5.72 5.81
N ARG A 331 -12.17 -4.96 6.39
CA ARG A 331 -12.19 -4.62 7.81
C ARG A 331 -12.29 -5.82 8.72
N ARG A 332 -13.16 -6.77 8.39
CA ARG A 332 -13.45 -7.95 9.24
C ARG A 332 -12.53 -9.14 8.98
N GLY A 333 -11.83 -9.15 7.85
CA GLY A 333 -11.06 -10.31 7.38
C GLY A 333 -11.95 -11.55 7.10
N LYS A 334 -13.24 -11.36 6.83
CA LYS A 334 -14.19 -12.45 6.56
C LYS A 334 -14.39 -12.60 5.06
N GLY A 335 -14.09 -13.80 4.53
CA GLY A 335 -14.15 -14.05 3.09
C GLY A 335 -13.14 -13.24 2.28
N THR A 336 -12.06 -12.78 2.92
CA THR A 336 -10.99 -11.97 2.30
C THR A 336 -9.67 -12.15 3.05
N TYR A 337 -8.64 -11.38 2.69
CA TYR A 337 -7.36 -11.32 3.37
C TYR A 337 -7.49 -10.84 4.83
N ARG A 338 -6.99 -11.65 5.77
CA ARG A 338 -7.05 -11.37 7.21
C ARG A 338 -5.83 -10.58 7.65
N SER A 339 -5.99 -9.28 7.82
CA SER A 339 -4.92 -8.42 8.34
C SER A 339 -5.47 -7.26 9.15
N SER A 340 -5.03 -7.13 10.40
CA SER A 340 -5.35 -5.97 11.22
C SER A 340 -4.81 -4.67 10.62
N SER A 341 -3.78 -4.74 9.77
CA SER A 341 -3.24 -3.58 9.05
C SER A 341 -4.27 -2.98 8.11
N VAL A 342 -4.96 -3.84 7.35
CA VAL A 342 -6.02 -3.45 6.43
C VAL A 342 -7.23 -2.95 7.22
N LYS A 343 -7.60 -3.64 8.30
CA LYS A 343 -8.67 -3.19 9.20
C LYS A 343 -8.47 -1.76 9.68
N LEU A 344 -7.30 -1.47 10.24
CA LEU A 344 -7.00 -0.12 10.76
C LEU A 344 -7.04 0.96 9.66
N HIS A 345 -6.67 0.62 8.43
CA HIS A 345 -6.73 1.56 7.31
C HIS A 345 -8.17 1.83 6.86
N VAL A 346 -9.06 0.82 6.91
CA VAL A 346 -10.50 1.03 6.69
C VAL A 346 -11.13 1.85 7.83
N GLU A 347 -10.72 1.60 9.08
CA GLU A 347 -11.26 2.24 10.29
C GLU A 347 -10.67 3.61 10.62
N GLU A 348 -9.87 4.15 9.69
CA GLU A 348 -9.15 5.40 9.84
C GLU A 348 -10.09 6.56 10.18
N ALA A 349 -9.72 7.33 11.20
CA ALA A 349 -10.62 8.33 11.79
C ALA A 349 -10.97 9.45 10.79
N SER A 350 -10.01 9.82 9.93
CA SER A 350 -10.15 10.92 8.97
C SER A 350 -11.15 10.68 7.84
N SER A 351 -11.55 9.43 7.60
CA SER A 351 -12.53 9.07 6.55
C SER A 351 -13.64 8.14 7.06
N ARG A 352 -13.81 8.03 8.40
CA ARG A 352 -14.71 7.05 9.00
C ARG A 352 -16.17 7.31 8.65
N ALA A 353 -16.59 8.58 8.63
CA ALA A 353 -17.96 8.95 8.33
C ALA A 353 -18.32 8.55 6.90
N GLU A 354 -17.43 8.86 5.96
CA GLU A 354 -17.57 8.60 4.53
C GLU A 354 -17.56 7.09 4.23
N VAL A 355 -16.68 6.33 4.92
CA VAL A 355 -16.71 4.86 4.86
C VAL A 355 -18.02 4.31 5.43
N ASN A 356 -18.52 4.86 6.55
CA ASN A 356 -19.78 4.44 7.13
C ASN A 356 -20.98 4.68 6.20
N ASP A 357 -20.97 5.74 5.39
CA ASP A 357 -22.02 5.98 4.39
C ASP A 357 -22.08 4.84 3.36
N LEU A 358 -20.93 4.36 2.87
CA LEU A 358 -20.89 3.21 1.96
C LEU A 358 -21.23 1.88 2.66
N LEU A 359 -20.83 1.71 3.92
CA LEU A 359 -21.22 0.53 4.71
C LEU A 359 -22.74 0.48 4.90
N ALA A 360 -23.37 1.63 5.18
CA ALA A 360 -24.82 1.75 5.29
C ALA A 360 -25.51 1.40 3.97
N ALA A 361 -25.01 1.92 2.84
CA ALA A 361 -25.55 1.60 1.51
C ALA A 361 -25.52 0.09 1.21
N ALA A 362 -24.53 -0.62 1.74
CA ALA A 362 -24.32 -2.06 1.59
C ALA A 362 -24.98 -2.93 2.68
N ASP A 363 -25.81 -2.35 3.55
CA ASP A 363 -26.42 -3.02 4.71
C ASP A 363 -25.39 -3.71 5.62
N ALA A 364 -24.18 -3.14 5.72
CA ALA A 364 -23.08 -3.67 6.50
C ALA A 364 -22.98 -3.00 7.90
N PRO A 365 -22.42 -3.68 8.91
CA PRO A 365 -22.24 -3.10 10.24
C PRO A 365 -21.30 -1.89 10.22
N LEU A 366 -21.78 -0.75 10.71
CA LEU A 366 -21.02 0.49 10.79
C LEU A 366 -19.81 0.38 11.72
N ILE A 367 -18.79 1.20 11.46
CA ILE A 367 -17.63 1.39 12.32
C ILE A 367 -18.08 2.29 13.48
N PRO A 368 -17.94 1.84 14.74
CA PRO A 368 -18.36 2.62 15.90
C PRO A 368 -17.50 3.88 16.04
N ASN A 369 -18.10 4.93 16.61
CA ASN A 369 -17.33 6.06 17.10
C ASN A 369 -16.52 5.63 18.34
N PRO A 370 -15.28 6.13 18.48
CA PRO A 370 -14.38 5.77 19.56
C PRO A 370 -14.91 6.17 20.96
#